data_AF-A0A6I2RFS0-F1
#
_entry.id   AF-A0A6I2RFS0-F1
#
_cell.length_a   1.000
_cell.length_b   1.000
_cell.length_c   1.000
_cell.angle_alpha   90.00
_cell.angle_beta   90.00
_cell.angle_gamma   90.00
#
_symmetry.space_group_name_H-M   'P 1'
#
loop_
_entity.id
_entity.type
_entity.pdbx_description
1 polymer ?
#
loop_
_entity_poly.entity_id
_entity_poly.type
_entity_poly.pdbx_seq_one_letter_code
_entity_poly.pdbx_strand_id
1 'polypeptide(L)'
;MNNGFDTVYYLNFGAPSPAASVELAVQYAAAGCRHLQLDLPTQDPYLEHDIIRDRMLQSLSAFPSLGVYLDAICALHMRLPEVKLELTVYEDTLREIGFSRFFDFCAQAGIRYVAYLPQRQGADEALGAKLEAGGLHLLEAVPFHLPAGQVARAVATGRPIQLMMQSIGG
;
A
#
# COMPACT_ATOMS: atom_id res chain seq x y z
N MET A 1 24.68 0.88 13.85
CA MET A 1 24.89 0.84 12.40
C MET A 1 23.89 -0.15 11.85
N ASN A 2 23.00 0.26 10.94
CA ASN A 2 21.99 -0.63 10.37
C ASN A 2 22.68 -1.46 9.27
N ASN A 3 22.60 -2.79 9.34
CA ASN A 3 23.40 -3.73 8.55
C ASN A 3 22.94 -3.88 7.08
N GLY A 4 22.44 -2.80 6.46
CA GLY A 4 22.04 -2.81 5.04
C GLY A 4 20.73 -3.53 4.73
N PHE A 5 19.92 -3.86 5.74
CA PHE A 5 18.61 -4.50 5.58
C PHE A 5 17.53 -3.69 6.33
N ASP A 6 16.51 -3.25 5.61
CA ASP A 6 15.33 -2.57 6.16
C ASP A 6 14.13 -3.53 6.06
N THR A 7 13.48 -3.80 7.18
CA THR A 7 12.26 -4.64 7.21
C THR A 7 11.03 -3.78 6.99
N VAL A 8 10.21 -4.14 6.01
CA VAL A 8 8.90 -3.53 5.77
C VAL A 8 7.82 -4.45 6.33
N TYR A 9 7.00 -3.94 7.25
CA TYR A 9 5.93 -4.71 7.87
C TYR A 9 4.60 -4.36 7.19
N TYR A 10 3.91 -5.37 6.70
CA TYR A 10 2.59 -5.20 6.10
C TYR A 10 1.50 -5.17 7.19
N LEU A 11 0.57 -4.22 7.07
CA LEU A 11 -0.60 -4.09 7.93
C LEU A 11 -1.85 -3.93 7.05
N ASN A 12 -2.76 -4.90 7.17
CA ASN A 12 -4.09 -4.80 6.57
C ASN A 12 -4.92 -3.77 7.36
N PHE A 13 -4.93 -2.53 6.87
CA PHE A 13 -5.33 -1.36 7.61
C PHE A 13 -6.85 -1.22 7.64
N GLY A 14 -7.35 -0.87 8.82
CA GLY A 14 -8.78 -0.82 9.08
C GLY A 14 -9.39 -2.14 9.56
N ALA A 15 -8.63 -3.23 9.63
CA ALA A 15 -9.10 -4.48 10.22
C ALA A 15 -8.51 -4.66 11.64
N PRO A 16 -9.33 -4.72 12.72
CA PRO A 16 -10.81 -4.69 12.72
C PRO A 16 -11.43 -3.29 12.64
N SER A 17 -10.66 -2.21 12.84
CA SER A 17 -11.11 -0.83 12.60
C SER A 17 -9.93 0.08 12.27
N PRO A 18 -10.13 1.24 11.61
CA PRO A 18 -9.06 2.20 11.36
C PRO A 18 -8.33 2.62 12.64
N ALA A 19 -9.08 2.89 13.71
CA ALA A 19 -8.51 3.24 15.01
C ALA A 19 -7.67 2.11 15.61
N ALA A 20 -8.15 0.86 15.53
CA ALA A 20 -7.40 -0.30 16.02
C ALA A 20 -6.09 -0.52 15.23
N SER A 21 -6.11 -0.28 13.92
CA SER A 21 -4.90 -0.36 13.09
C SER A 21 -3.87 0.72 13.45
N VAL A 22 -4.29 1.93 13.81
CA VAL A 22 -3.38 2.96 14.34
C VAL A 22 -2.71 2.48 15.63
N GLU A 23 -3.48 1.95 16.58
CA GLU A 23 -2.90 1.44 17.84
C GLU A 23 -1.96 0.25 17.62
N LEU A 24 -2.30 -0.64 16.68
CA LEU A 24 -1.42 -1.76 16.32
C LEU A 24 -0.10 -1.27 15.69
N ALA A 25 -0.16 -0.27 14.81
CA ALA A 25 1.04 0.35 14.23
C ALA A 25 1.92 1.01 15.30
N VAL A 26 1.33 1.64 16.32
CA VAL A 26 2.05 2.18 17.49
C VAL A 26 2.74 1.09 18.28
N GLN A 27 2.07 -0.05 18.51
CA GLN A 27 2.68 -1.21 19.16
C GLN A 27 3.86 -1.76 18.34
N TYR A 28 3.72 -1.85 17.02
CA TYR A 28 4.81 -2.27 16.13
C TYR A 28 6.00 -1.32 16.21
N ALA A 29 5.76 0.00 16.20
CA ALA A 29 6.81 1.00 16.32
C ALA A 29 7.54 0.92 17.66
N ALA A 30 6.80 0.72 18.77
CA ALA A 30 7.38 0.49 20.08
C ALA A 30 8.25 -0.78 20.13
N ALA A 31 7.90 -1.81 19.35
CA ALA A 31 8.69 -3.04 19.17
C ALA A 31 9.89 -2.89 18.21
N GLY A 32 10.11 -1.70 17.64
CA GLY A 32 11.26 -1.41 16.77
C GLY A 32 10.95 -1.39 15.28
N CYS A 33 9.68 -1.54 14.86
CA CYS A 33 9.28 -1.32 13.47
C CYS A 33 9.54 0.13 13.06
N ARG A 34 10.18 0.34 11.90
CA ARG A 34 10.48 1.67 11.35
C ARG A 34 9.97 1.87 9.92
N HIS A 35 9.31 0.86 9.35
CA HIS A 35 8.78 0.91 8.00
C HIS A 35 7.52 0.04 7.90
N LEU A 36 6.39 0.66 7.57
CA LEU A 36 5.09 0.02 7.41
C LEU A 36 4.58 0.17 5.97
N GLN A 37 4.04 -0.91 5.43
CA GLN A 37 3.23 -0.89 4.23
C GLN A 37 1.77 -1.13 4.62
N LEU A 38 0.91 -0.15 4.36
CA LEU A 38 -0.50 -0.16 4.70
C LEU A 38 -1.31 -0.39 3.43
N ASP A 39 -2.41 -1.15 3.49
CA ASP A 39 -3.37 -1.18 2.38
C ASP A 39 -4.54 -0.22 2.61
N LEU A 40 -5.17 0.23 1.53
CA LEU A 40 -6.53 0.75 1.59
C LEU A 40 -7.49 -0.35 1.17
N PRO A 41 -8.59 -0.57 1.91
CA PRO A 41 -9.53 -1.61 1.54
C PRO A 41 -10.25 -1.24 0.24
N THR A 42 -10.72 -2.26 -0.45
CA THR A 42 -11.50 -2.14 -1.69
C THR A 42 -12.73 -3.05 -1.66
N GLN A 43 -13.73 -2.72 -2.46
CA GLN A 43 -14.94 -3.53 -2.63
C GLN A 43 -14.69 -4.81 -3.44
N ASP A 44 -13.65 -4.84 -4.30
CA ASP A 44 -13.25 -6.02 -5.07
C ASP A 44 -11.76 -6.36 -4.89
N PRO A 45 -11.35 -6.96 -3.75
CA PRO A 45 -9.96 -7.30 -3.47
C PRO A 45 -9.55 -8.61 -4.18
N TYR A 46 -9.52 -8.57 -5.50
CA TYR A 46 -9.39 -9.76 -6.34
C TYR A 46 -7.98 -10.35 -6.41
N LEU A 47 -6.95 -9.59 -6.01
CA LEU A 47 -5.57 -10.09 -5.92
C LEU A 47 -5.25 -10.67 -4.54
N GLU A 48 -6.12 -10.46 -3.55
CA GLU A 48 -5.88 -10.88 -2.17
C GLU A 48 -6.25 -12.35 -1.93
N HIS A 49 -5.53 -12.98 -1.00
CA HIS A 49 -5.95 -14.23 -0.39
C HIS A 49 -7.19 -14.01 0.49
N ASP A 50 -8.00 -15.05 0.70
CA ASP A 50 -9.31 -14.99 1.38
C ASP A 50 -9.26 -14.27 2.73
N ILE A 51 -8.22 -14.53 3.55
CA ILE A 51 -8.06 -13.89 4.86
C ILE A 51 -7.95 -12.36 4.76
N ILE A 52 -7.20 -11.83 3.78
CA ILE A 52 -7.03 -10.38 3.60
C ILE A 52 -8.29 -9.78 2.97
N ARG A 53 -8.86 -10.47 1.97
CA ARG A 53 -10.15 -10.11 1.36
C ARG A 53 -11.25 -9.97 2.41
N ASP A 54 -11.45 -10.98 3.25
CA ASP A 54 -12.50 -10.99 4.26
C ASP A 54 -12.34 -9.84 5.26
N ARG A 55 -11.12 -9.54 5.65
CA ARG A 55 -10.82 -8.43 6.54
C ARG A 55 -11.07 -7.07 5.90
N MET A 56 -10.72 -6.87 4.63
CA MET A 56 -11.05 -5.66 3.88
C MET A 56 -12.56 -5.45 3.79
N LEU A 57 -13.31 -6.50 3.46
CA LEU A 57 -14.77 -6.43 3.32
C LEU A 57 -15.47 -6.20 4.67
N GLN A 58 -15.03 -6.87 5.74
CA GLN A 58 -15.53 -6.64 7.10
C GLN A 58 -15.26 -5.21 7.56
N SER A 59 -14.05 -4.71 7.31
CA SER A 59 -13.66 -3.34 7.59
C SER A 59 -14.56 -2.34 6.87
N LEU A 60 -14.74 -2.47 5.55
CA LEU A 60 -15.61 -1.58 4.77
C LEU A 60 -17.08 -1.69 5.15
N SER A 61 -17.55 -2.87 5.58
CA SER A 61 -18.92 -3.02 6.08
C SER A 61 -19.15 -2.24 7.38
N ALA A 62 -18.15 -2.18 8.27
CA ALA A 62 -18.23 -1.42 9.51
C ALA A 62 -17.92 0.08 9.31
N PHE A 63 -17.04 0.40 8.37
CA PHE A 63 -16.55 1.74 8.08
C PHE A 63 -16.62 2.01 6.56
N PRO A 64 -17.79 2.33 6.01
CA PRO A 64 -17.97 2.41 4.55
C PRO A 64 -17.33 3.64 3.90
N SER A 65 -16.95 4.66 4.67
CA SER A 65 -16.36 5.88 4.12
C SER A 65 -14.84 5.77 4.03
N LEU A 66 -14.28 5.78 2.83
CA LEU A 66 -12.81 5.78 2.65
C LEU A 66 -12.11 6.95 3.39
N GLY A 67 -12.81 8.07 3.61
CA GLY A 67 -12.27 9.21 4.35
C GLY A 67 -11.77 8.85 5.74
N VAL A 68 -12.44 7.95 6.47
CA VAL A 68 -12.02 7.60 7.83
C VAL A 68 -10.69 6.84 7.86
N TYR A 69 -10.34 6.15 6.77
CA TYR A 69 -9.05 5.46 6.63
C TYR A 69 -7.94 6.46 6.34
N LEU A 70 -8.20 7.40 5.42
CA LEU A 70 -7.23 8.46 5.08
C LEU A 70 -6.90 9.30 6.33
N ASP A 71 -7.92 9.72 7.07
CA ASP A 71 -7.76 10.49 8.30
C ASP A 71 -6.97 9.71 9.36
N ALA A 72 -7.26 8.41 9.52
CA ALA A 72 -6.54 7.55 10.45
C ALA A 72 -5.06 7.35 10.08
N ILE A 73 -4.74 7.22 8.79
CA ILE A 73 -3.35 7.13 8.31
C ILE A 73 -2.61 8.47 8.50
N CYS A 74 -3.26 9.61 8.24
CA CYS A 74 -2.69 10.92 8.55
C CYS A 74 -2.42 11.06 10.06
N ALA A 75 -3.37 10.64 10.90
CA ALA A 75 -3.20 10.62 12.36
C ALA A 75 -2.06 9.71 12.81
N LEU A 76 -1.89 8.55 12.16
CA LEU A 76 -0.76 7.66 12.39
C LEU A 76 0.57 8.35 12.08
N HIS A 77 0.70 8.99 10.92
CA HIS A 77 1.91 9.70 10.53
C HIS A 77 2.26 10.82 11.53
N MET A 78 1.27 11.59 11.99
CA MET A 78 1.48 12.63 13.01
C MET A 78 1.96 12.05 14.35
N ARG A 79 1.48 10.86 14.73
CA ARG A 79 1.89 10.18 15.98
C ARG A 79 3.26 9.54 15.88
N LEU A 80 3.64 9.06 14.70
CA LEU A 80 4.87 8.29 14.45
C LEU A 80 5.63 8.86 13.23
N PRO A 81 6.08 10.13 13.26
CA PRO A 81 6.72 10.78 12.12
C PRO A 81 8.04 10.11 11.70
N GLU A 82 8.65 9.32 12.59
CA GLU A 82 9.87 8.57 12.31
C GLU A 82 9.63 7.22 11.64
N VAL A 83 8.38 6.75 11.56
CA VAL A 83 8.01 5.52 10.87
C VAL A 83 7.68 5.83 9.41
N LYS A 84 8.43 5.23 8.48
CA LYS A 84 8.16 5.35 7.05
C LYS A 84 6.86 4.62 6.71
N LEU A 85 6.04 5.24 5.85
CA LEU A 85 4.79 4.66 5.36
C LEU A 85 4.83 4.46 3.85
N GLU A 86 4.45 3.27 3.40
CA GLU A 86 4.13 2.93 2.03
C GLU A 86 2.66 2.52 1.94
N LEU A 87 2.06 2.68 0.76
CA LEU A 87 0.65 2.39 0.56
C LEU A 87 0.43 1.36 -0.54
N THR A 88 -0.42 0.38 -0.30
CA THR A 88 -1.01 -0.46 -1.34
C THR A 88 -2.41 0.05 -1.64
N VAL A 89 -2.72 0.32 -2.90
CA VAL A 89 -4.03 0.83 -3.30
C VAL A 89 -4.49 0.22 -4.61
N TYR A 90 -5.73 -0.25 -4.64
CA TYR A 90 -6.41 -0.66 -5.85
C TYR A 90 -6.83 0.56 -6.68
N GLU A 91 -6.78 0.42 -7.99
CA GLU A 91 -7.21 1.46 -8.92
C GLU A 91 -8.64 1.95 -8.63
N ASP A 92 -9.56 1.04 -8.34
CA ASP A 92 -10.96 1.39 -8.07
C ASP A 92 -11.09 2.26 -6.81
N THR A 93 -10.36 1.91 -5.75
CA THR A 93 -10.29 2.72 -4.52
C THR A 93 -9.67 4.09 -4.80
N LEU A 94 -8.61 4.14 -5.61
CA LEU A 94 -7.99 5.41 -6.03
C LEU A 94 -8.96 6.29 -6.84
N ARG A 95 -9.75 5.70 -7.74
CA ARG A 95 -10.76 6.40 -8.53
C ARG A 95 -11.90 6.92 -7.67
N GLU A 96 -12.32 6.15 -6.65
CA GLU A 96 -13.33 6.56 -5.67
C GLU A 96 -12.84 7.75 -4.81
N ILE A 97 -11.59 7.72 -4.35
CA ILE A 97 -11.00 8.85 -3.60
C ILE A 97 -10.86 10.09 -4.48
N GLY A 98 -10.48 9.89 -5.74
CA GLY A 98 -10.13 10.94 -6.68
C GLY A 98 -8.68 11.42 -6.53
N PHE A 99 -8.00 11.65 -7.65
CA PHE A 99 -6.55 11.93 -7.68
C PHE A 99 -6.11 13.14 -6.85
N SER A 100 -6.82 14.27 -6.95
CA SER A 100 -6.43 15.49 -6.21
C SER A 100 -6.40 15.21 -4.71
N ARG A 101 -7.48 14.63 -4.20
CA ARG A 101 -7.60 14.25 -2.79
C ARG A 101 -6.57 13.20 -2.40
N PHE A 102 -6.29 12.24 -3.28
CA PHE A 102 -5.29 11.21 -3.03
C PHE A 102 -3.88 11.80 -2.90
N PHE A 103 -3.49 12.73 -3.78
CA PHE A 103 -2.19 13.41 -3.67
C PHE A 103 -2.09 14.26 -2.39
N ASP A 104 -3.14 15.01 -2.05
CA ASP A 104 -3.19 15.78 -0.81
C ASP A 104 -3.05 14.87 0.42
N PHE A 105 -3.72 13.73 0.40
CA PHE A 105 -3.61 12.69 1.43
C PHE A 105 -2.19 12.13 1.54
N CYS A 106 -1.58 11.69 0.42
CA CYS A 106 -0.23 11.14 0.44
C CYS A 106 0.78 12.16 0.97
N ALA A 107 0.65 13.43 0.59
CA ALA A 107 1.49 14.51 1.08
C ALA A 107 1.32 14.71 2.61
N GLN A 108 0.09 14.72 3.12
CA GLN A 108 -0.20 14.86 4.54
C GLN A 108 0.30 13.67 5.37
N ALA A 109 0.22 12.46 4.82
CA ALA A 109 0.67 11.23 5.46
C ALA A 109 2.17 10.92 5.27
N GLY A 110 2.92 11.78 4.57
CA GLY A 110 4.33 11.55 4.28
C GLY A 110 4.60 10.34 3.38
N ILE A 111 3.61 9.89 2.62
CA ILE A 111 3.69 8.71 1.74
C ILE A 111 4.30 9.11 0.41
N ARG A 112 5.38 8.45 0.03
CA ARG A 112 6.01 8.60 -1.30
C ARG A 112 6.00 7.34 -2.14
N TYR A 113 5.92 6.15 -1.53
CA TYR A 113 5.95 4.88 -2.23
C TYR A 113 4.55 4.26 -2.24
N VAL A 114 4.08 3.88 -3.42
CA VAL A 114 2.74 3.32 -3.62
C VAL A 114 2.81 2.05 -4.46
N ALA A 115 2.38 0.93 -3.91
CA ALA A 115 2.05 -0.27 -4.67
C ALA A 115 0.66 -0.08 -5.29
N TYR A 116 0.64 0.36 -6.54
CA TYR A 116 -0.58 0.52 -7.33
C TYR A 116 -1.00 -0.83 -7.91
N LEU A 117 -2.22 -1.25 -7.57
CA LEU A 117 -2.83 -2.48 -8.07
C LEU A 117 -3.85 -2.11 -9.16
N PRO A 118 -3.63 -2.53 -10.42
CA PRO A 118 -4.47 -2.14 -11.55
C PRO A 118 -5.88 -2.74 -11.45
N GLN A 119 -6.73 -2.53 -12.46
CA GLN A 119 -8.00 -3.26 -12.58
C GLN A 119 -7.79 -4.68 -13.11
N ARG A 120 -8.80 -5.56 -12.95
CA ARG A 120 -8.79 -6.94 -13.49
C ARG A 120 -8.54 -6.99 -14.99
N GLN A 121 -9.03 -5.99 -15.72
CA GLN A 121 -8.91 -5.90 -17.18
C GLN A 121 -7.49 -5.53 -17.64
N GLY A 122 -6.62 -5.10 -16.71
CA GLY A 122 -5.25 -4.70 -17.00
C GLY A 122 -4.91 -3.32 -16.41
N ALA A 123 -3.63 -2.97 -16.49
CA ALA A 123 -3.15 -1.68 -16.02
C ALA A 123 -3.47 -0.56 -17.01
N ASP A 124 -3.95 0.57 -16.49
CA ASP A 124 -4.02 1.83 -17.21
C ASP A 124 -2.65 2.53 -17.10
N GLU A 125 -1.81 2.38 -18.13
CA GLU A 125 -0.46 2.97 -18.14
C GLU A 125 -0.47 4.48 -17.96
N ALA A 126 -1.51 5.17 -18.45
CA ALA A 126 -1.65 6.61 -18.29
C ALA A 126 -1.93 7.00 -16.83
N LEU A 127 -2.65 6.15 -16.10
CA LEU A 127 -2.91 6.34 -14.68
C LEU A 127 -1.64 6.18 -13.85
N GLY A 128 -0.84 5.14 -14.12
CA GLY A 128 0.46 4.97 -13.49
C GLY A 128 1.40 6.17 -13.73
N ALA A 129 1.51 6.61 -14.99
CA ALA A 129 2.29 7.80 -15.34
C ALA A 129 1.81 9.08 -14.65
N LYS A 130 0.48 9.22 -14.44
CA LYS A 130 -0.09 10.35 -13.70
C LYS A 130 0.30 10.35 -12.24
N LEU A 131 0.33 9.18 -11.58
CA LEU A 131 0.78 9.06 -10.19
C LEU A 131 2.26 9.45 -10.05
N GLU A 132 3.10 8.97 -10.97
CA GLU A 132 4.52 9.34 -11.06
C GLU A 132 4.73 10.84 -11.26
N ALA A 133 3.98 11.45 -12.20
CA ALA A 133 4.04 12.88 -12.46
C ALA A 133 3.56 13.73 -11.26
N GLY A 134 2.71 13.16 -10.40
CA GLY A 134 2.28 13.74 -9.13
C GLY A 134 3.29 13.61 -7.99
N GLY A 135 4.47 13.02 -8.24
CA GLY A 135 5.56 12.90 -7.27
C GLY A 135 5.54 11.62 -6.43
N LEU A 136 4.67 10.66 -6.76
CA LEU A 136 4.67 9.34 -6.12
C LEU A 136 5.64 8.39 -6.85
N HIS A 137 6.21 7.46 -6.11
CA HIS A 137 7.04 6.40 -6.65
C HIS A 137 6.25 5.09 -6.63
N LEU A 138 5.95 4.56 -7.81
CA LEU A 138 5.25 3.29 -7.90
C LEU A 138 6.21 2.14 -7.59
N LEU A 139 5.78 1.26 -6.68
CA LEU A 139 6.46 0.01 -6.37
C LEU A 139 6.10 -1.01 -7.44
N GLU A 140 7.08 -1.40 -8.27
CA GLU A 140 6.85 -2.39 -9.30
C GLU A 140 6.84 -3.80 -8.69
N ALA A 141 5.73 -4.50 -8.84
CA ALA A 141 5.62 -5.91 -8.47
C ALA A 141 6.18 -6.78 -9.60
N VAL A 142 7.26 -7.52 -9.34
CA VAL A 142 7.87 -8.44 -10.29
C VAL A 142 7.48 -9.87 -9.90
N PRO A 143 6.84 -10.64 -10.79
CA PRO A 143 6.36 -11.98 -10.46
C PRO A 143 7.51 -12.97 -10.28
N PHE A 144 7.26 -14.04 -9.52
CA PHE A 144 8.24 -15.08 -9.16
C PHE A 144 9.02 -15.67 -10.36
N HIS A 145 8.38 -15.80 -11.51
CA HIS A 145 8.99 -16.38 -12.72
C HIS A 145 9.87 -15.39 -13.51
N LEU A 146 10.03 -14.15 -13.00
CA LEU A 146 10.97 -13.13 -13.47
C LEU A 146 11.01 -12.93 -15.00
N PRO A 147 9.91 -12.50 -15.65
CA PRO A 147 9.91 -12.19 -17.09
C PRO A 147 11.00 -11.17 -17.44
N ALA A 148 11.87 -11.50 -18.40
CA ALA A 148 13.02 -10.67 -18.76
C ALA A 148 12.65 -9.21 -19.08
N GLY A 149 11.51 -8.99 -19.74
CA GLY A 149 11.02 -7.63 -20.04
C GLY A 149 10.62 -6.82 -18.80
N GLN A 150 9.94 -7.46 -17.83
CA GLN A 150 9.58 -6.80 -16.57
C GLN A 150 10.80 -6.56 -15.70
N VAL A 151 11.73 -7.52 -15.64
CA VAL A 151 12.99 -7.38 -14.91
C VAL A 151 13.82 -6.22 -15.48
N ALA A 152 13.96 -6.13 -16.81
CA ALA A 152 14.73 -5.06 -17.45
C ALA A 152 14.13 -3.67 -17.16
N ARG A 153 12.79 -3.55 -17.22
CA ARG A 153 12.09 -2.31 -16.87
C ARG A 153 12.29 -1.95 -15.40
N ALA A 154 12.09 -2.90 -14.50
CA ALA A 154 12.25 -2.71 -13.06
C ALA A 154 13.67 -2.26 -12.69
N VAL A 155 14.70 -2.90 -13.27
CA VAL A 155 16.11 -2.51 -13.11
C VAL A 155 16.38 -1.09 -13.63
N ALA A 156 15.79 -0.71 -14.77
CA ALA A 156 15.97 0.61 -15.36
C ALA A 156 15.43 1.75 -14.48
N THR A 157 14.47 1.47 -13.58
CA THR A 157 13.93 2.48 -12.66
C THR A 157 14.91 2.87 -11.56
N GLY A 158 15.83 1.96 -11.17
CA GLY A 158 16.73 2.14 -10.03
C GLY A 158 16.03 2.23 -8.67
N ARG A 159 14.77 1.77 -8.57
CA ARG A 159 13.93 1.88 -7.36
C ARG A 159 13.76 0.52 -6.66
N PRO A 160 13.31 0.53 -5.39
CA PRO A 160 12.85 -0.70 -4.74
C PRO A 160 11.72 -1.37 -5.55
N ILE A 161 11.73 -2.69 -5.59
CA ILE A 161 10.73 -3.53 -6.26
C ILE A 161 10.12 -4.50 -5.28
N GLN A 162 8.89 -4.92 -5.52
CA GLN A 162 8.25 -6.00 -4.77
C GLN A 162 8.40 -7.31 -5.53
N LEU A 163 9.32 -8.16 -5.06
CA LEU A 163 9.48 -9.51 -5.61
C LEU A 163 8.38 -10.41 -5.07
N MET A 164 7.46 -10.81 -5.94
CA MET A 164 6.35 -11.68 -5.58
C MET A 164 6.84 -13.11 -5.44
N MET A 165 6.41 -13.78 -4.37
CA MET A 165 6.70 -15.19 -4.14
C MET A 165 5.48 -16.04 -4.53
N GLN A 166 5.74 -17.22 -5.09
CA GLN A 166 4.70 -18.21 -5.35
C GLN A 166 4.73 -19.24 -4.22
N SER A 167 3.59 -19.47 -3.57
CA SER A 167 3.45 -20.61 -2.67
C SER A 167 3.50 -21.90 -3.51
N ILE A 168 4.40 -22.80 -3.16
CA ILE A 168 4.40 -24.16 -3.68
C ILE A 168 3.36 -24.90 -2.84
N GLY A 169 2.17 -25.13 -3.39
CA GLY A 169 1.17 -25.97 -2.73
C GLY A 169 1.75 -27.36 -2.48
N GLY A 170 1.65 -27.83 -1.23
CA GLY A 170 1.92 -29.23 -0.87
C GLY A 170 0.79 -30.16 -1.26
#